data_AF-A0A0D2GAC7-F1
#
_entry.id   AF-A0A0D2GAC7-F1
#
_cell.length_a   1.000
_cell.length_b   1.000
_cell.length_c   1.000
_cell.angle_alpha   90.00
_cell.angle_beta   90.00
_cell.angle_gamma   90.00
#
_symmetry.space_group_name_H-M   'P 1'
#
loop_
_entity.id
_entity.type
_entity.pdbx_description
1 polymer ?
#
loop_
_entity_poly.entity_id
_entity_poly.type
_entity_poly.pdbx_seq_one_letter_code
_entity_poly.pdbx_strand_id
1 'polypeptide(L)'
;MGQLQFCGDAFGKLLDLIEFLVGHLFFGILSDHWSRRNTLLISTIILIIFSILCAGAYGAGGSTQGLFAALSAYRFLIGLGIGGEYPAGSVGAAESTGELKKGHRNRWFILATDFQIDLGFVISAFVPMIVVLATGENHLRAAWRICLALGAIPPLSLLYLRIKLQEPEQYNRNKMNKFPVWLIVKFYWWRCTVISIIWFVYNFSAYSFGIFASSWLVFILPTDAPLWKNFGMATAINSFWIPGSFLGAFLADWIGPKWCLIAGVLLQGIVGFAMTGAYAELNHPSRVAGFIILTGIFMALGEVGPGDNIGLFASKLSSTPIRGQFYGIAAAWGKVGAFVGTYVFPLLIDAAGDDTVKQGQYPFWVSSSLCIFSAIVAFVGLPNVGQGMIEEEDERFRRYLEEHGYDTSKLGTKKFREETTGAL
;
A
#
# COMPACT_ATOMS: atom_id res chain seq x y z
N MET A 1 -20.12 24.27 -4.78
CA MET A 1 -19.76 23.55 -6.03
C MET A 1 -18.53 24.11 -6.78
N GLY A 2 -17.90 25.22 -6.36
CA GLY A 2 -16.71 25.79 -7.05
C GLY A 2 -15.40 25.85 -6.25
N GLN A 3 -15.28 25.18 -5.10
CA GLN A 3 -14.13 25.34 -4.17
C GLN A 3 -13.32 24.06 -3.90
N LEU A 4 -13.68 22.93 -4.52
CA LEU A 4 -12.88 21.71 -4.55
C LEU A 4 -11.87 21.69 -5.72
N GLN A 5 -11.84 22.75 -6.53
CA GLN A 5 -11.21 22.75 -7.85
C GLN A 5 -9.67 22.74 -7.79
N PHE A 6 -9.02 23.34 -6.78
CA PHE A 6 -7.55 23.29 -6.68
C PHE A 6 -7.01 21.90 -6.31
N CYS A 7 -7.82 21.07 -5.65
CA CYS A 7 -7.55 19.64 -5.43
C CYS A 7 -8.06 18.77 -6.60
N GLY A 8 -8.85 19.38 -7.49
CA GLY A 8 -9.42 18.76 -8.70
C GLY A 8 -8.59 19.00 -9.97
N ASP A 9 -7.72 19.99 -9.98
CA ASP A 9 -6.87 20.31 -11.13
C ASP A 9 -5.86 19.17 -11.38
N ALA A 10 -5.67 18.83 -12.66
CA ALA A 10 -4.80 17.72 -13.07
C ALA A 10 -3.38 17.80 -12.46
N PHE A 11 -2.91 19.01 -12.18
CA PHE A 11 -1.62 19.28 -11.55
C PHE A 11 -1.52 18.77 -10.11
N GLY A 12 -2.54 18.99 -9.27
CA GLY A 12 -2.55 18.51 -7.89
C GLY A 12 -2.54 16.98 -7.82
N LYS A 13 -3.36 16.34 -8.67
CA LYS A 13 -3.40 14.88 -8.78
C LYS A 13 -2.10 14.29 -9.31
N LEU A 14 -1.44 14.97 -10.26
CA LEU A 14 -0.16 14.53 -10.79
C LEU A 14 0.95 14.63 -9.73
N LEU A 15 0.94 15.68 -8.90
CA LEU A 15 1.85 15.81 -7.76
C LEU A 15 1.69 14.65 -6.78
N ASP A 16 0.44 14.27 -6.47
CA ASP A 16 0.13 13.13 -5.59
C ASP A 16 0.64 11.80 -6.17
N LEU A 17 0.74 11.65 -7.49
CA LEU A 17 1.39 10.47 -8.10
C LEU A 17 2.92 10.55 -7.98
N ILE A 18 3.50 11.71 -8.31
CA ILE A 18 4.96 11.90 -8.36
C ILE A 18 5.59 11.71 -6.97
N GLU A 19 4.94 12.17 -5.89
CA GLU A 19 5.46 12.00 -4.52
C GLU A 19 5.73 10.53 -4.20
N PHE A 20 4.81 9.63 -4.52
CA PHE A 20 5.00 8.21 -4.25
C PHE A 20 6.01 7.60 -5.20
N LEU A 21 5.94 7.90 -6.51
CA LEU A 21 6.88 7.31 -7.48
C LEU A 21 8.33 7.64 -7.13
N VAL A 22 8.61 8.93 -6.87
CA VAL A 22 9.95 9.36 -6.50
C VAL A 22 10.35 8.75 -5.16
N GLY A 23 9.45 8.72 -4.17
CA GLY A 23 9.72 8.11 -2.88
C GLY A 23 10.12 6.63 -2.98
N HIS A 24 9.29 5.80 -3.62
CA HIS A 24 9.53 4.35 -3.71
C HIS A 24 10.83 4.03 -4.46
N LEU A 25 11.11 4.72 -5.57
CA LEU A 25 12.31 4.49 -6.37
C LEU A 25 13.57 4.99 -5.64
N PHE A 26 13.54 6.21 -5.09
CA PHE A 26 14.67 6.80 -4.40
C PHE A 26 15.02 6.02 -3.13
N PHE A 27 14.03 5.77 -2.26
CA PHE A 27 14.29 5.04 -1.02
C PHE A 27 14.53 3.55 -1.25
N GLY A 28 14.04 2.96 -2.34
CA GLY A 28 14.43 1.60 -2.75
C GLY A 28 15.92 1.49 -3.05
N ILE A 29 16.46 2.43 -3.83
CA ILE A 29 17.91 2.53 -4.10
C ILE A 29 18.68 2.81 -2.80
N LEU A 30 18.23 3.78 -2.01
CA LEU A 30 18.90 4.17 -0.77
C LEU A 30 18.97 3.00 0.23
N SER A 31 17.89 2.23 0.34
CA SER A 31 17.79 1.04 1.19
C SER A 31 18.85 -0.01 0.82
N ASP A 32 19.05 -0.28 -0.47
CA ASP A 32 20.00 -1.28 -0.97
C ASP A 32 21.47 -0.79 -0.93
N HIS A 33 21.71 0.47 -1.29
CA HIS A 33 23.06 1.01 -1.45
C HIS A 33 23.66 1.47 -0.12
N TRP A 34 22.84 2.04 0.77
CA TRP A 34 23.32 2.64 2.01
C TRP A 34 23.03 1.76 3.23
N SER A 35 21.77 1.60 3.61
CA SER A 35 21.36 0.99 4.88
C SER A 35 19.85 0.78 4.94
N ARG A 36 19.36 -0.34 5.48
CA ARG A 36 17.91 -0.53 5.74
C ARG A 36 17.46 0.39 6.86
N ARG A 37 18.21 0.38 7.96
CA ARG A 37 17.92 1.11 9.19
C ARG A 37 17.88 2.63 8.98
N ASN A 38 18.91 3.21 8.38
CA ASN A 38 19.01 4.66 8.23
C ASN A 38 17.98 5.20 7.24
N THR A 39 17.71 4.45 6.18
CA THR A 39 16.64 4.74 5.22
C THR A 39 15.29 4.84 5.94
N LEU A 40 14.98 3.84 6.78
CA LEU A 40 13.77 3.77 7.59
C LEU A 40 13.70 4.87 8.68
N LEU A 41 14.85 5.30 9.21
CA LEU A 41 14.91 6.40 10.18
C LEU A 41 14.61 7.75 9.51
N ILE A 42 15.22 8.03 8.35
CA ILE A 42 15.01 9.27 7.62
C ILE A 42 13.57 9.40 7.11
N SER A 43 13.00 8.30 6.58
CA SER A 43 11.59 8.31 6.16
C SER A 43 10.66 8.69 7.32
N THR A 44 10.88 8.15 8.52
CA THR A 44 10.11 8.53 9.71
C THR A 44 10.30 9.98 10.13
N ILE A 45 11.52 10.50 10.09
CA ILE A 45 11.76 11.92 10.42
C ILE A 45 10.98 12.82 9.45
N ILE A 46 10.98 12.51 8.16
CA ILE A 46 10.18 13.20 7.14
C ILE A 46 8.69 13.12 7.48
N LEU A 47 8.18 11.92 7.77
CA LEU A 47 6.76 11.74 8.14
C LEU A 47 6.36 12.57 9.36
N ILE A 48 7.17 12.58 10.41
CA ILE A 48 6.89 13.35 11.64
C ILE A 48 6.86 14.85 11.34
N ILE A 49 7.94 15.37 10.74
CA ILE A 49 8.10 16.82 10.51
C ILE A 49 6.96 17.32 9.63
N PHE A 50 6.72 16.67 8.48
CA PHE A 50 5.74 17.17 7.53
C PHE A 50 4.29 16.89 7.93
N SER A 51 4.02 15.88 8.77
CA SER A 51 2.69 15.71 9.38
C SER A 51 2.36 16.85 10.36
N ILE A 52 3.34 17.25 11.20
CA ILE A 52 3.18 18.39 12.11
C ILE A 52 3.01 19.69 11.32
N LEU A 53 3.82 19.90 10.26
CA LEU A 53 3.69 21.07 9.39
C LEU A 53 2.36 21.10 8.64
N CYS A 54 1.84 19.95 8.21
CA CYS A 54 0.49 19.83 7.64
C CYS A 54 -0.59 20.33 8.61
N ALA A 55 -0.58 19.86 9.86
CA ALA A 55 -1.52 20.32 10.89
C ALA A 55 -1.37 21.82 11.19
N GLY A 56 -0.13 22.32 11.12
CA GLY A 56 0.24 23.71 11.31
C GLY A 56 0.09 24.60 10.08
N ALA A 57 -0.34 24.11 8.91
CA ALA A 57 -0.26 24.86 7.66
C ALA A 57 -1.08 26.17 7.70
N TYR A 58 -0.50 27.27 7.22
CA TYR A 58 -1.16 28.55 7.01
C TYR A 58 -0.74 29.13 5.68
N GLY A 59 -1.65 29.86 5.02
CA GLY A 59 -1.31 30.58 3.80
C GLY A 59 -0.59 31.89 4.10
N ALA A 60 0.38 32.25 3.27
CA ALA A 60 1.02 33.56 3.32
C ALA A 60 -0.04 34.67 3.28
N GLY A 61 0.01 35.60 4.23
CA GLY A 61 -0.98 36.68 4.37
C GLY A 61 -2.42 36.21 4.66
N GLY A 62 -2.63 34.96 5.09
CA GLY A 62 -3.96 34.40 5.31
C GLY A 62 -4.67 33.91 4.03
N SER A 63 -3.98 33.88 2.89
CA SER A 63 -4.55 33.43 1.61
C SER A 63 -4.95 31.96 1.65
N THR A 64 -6.17 31.66 1.21
CA THR A 64 -6.66 30.29 1.04
C THR A 64 -5.84 29.52 -0.01
N GLN A 65 -5.43 30.17 -1.10
CA GLN A 65 -4.57 29.57 -2.11
C GLN A 65 -3.18 29.26 -1.53
N GLY A 66 -2.63 30.16 -0.71
CA GLY A 66 -1.38 29.92 0.00
C GLY A 66 -1.47 28.74 0.99
N LEU A 67 -2.61 28.56 1.64
CA LEU A 67 -2.85 27.42 2.53
C LEU A 67 -2.82 26.10 1.75
N PHE A 68 -3.54 26.03 0.63
CA PHE A 68 -3.55 24.82 -0.20
C PHE A 68 -2.18 24.54 -0.82
N ALA A 69 -1.45 25.57 -1.26
CA ALA A 69 -0.08 25.39 -1.75
C ALA A 69 0.86 24.83 -0.68
N ALA A 70 0.77 25.34 0.56
CA ALA A 70 1.54 24.82 1.69
C ALA A 70 1.16 23.37 2.01
N LEU A 71 -0.13 23.05 2.05
CA LEU A 71 -0.62 21.69 2.28
C LEU A 71 -0.14 20.73 1.18
N SER A 72 -0.24 21.11 -0.10
CA SER A 72 0.26 20.29 -1.21
C SER A 72 1.76 20.05 -1.11
N ALA A 73 2.55 21.07 -0.79
CA ALA A 73 4.00 20.91 -0.63
C ALA A 73 4.37 20.00 0.55
N TYR A 74 3.69 20.12 1.70
CA TYR A 74 3.96 19.25 2.85
C TYR A 74 3.48 17.81 2.60
N ARG A 75 2.33 17.63 1.94
CA ARG A 75 1.83 16.30 1.57
C ARG A 75 2.75 15.60 0.57
N PHE A 76 3.29 16.33 -0.40
CA PHE A 76 4.33 15.84 -1.30
C PHE A 76 5.52 15.25 -0.54
N LEU A 77 5.99 15.95 0.47
CA LEU A 77 7.12 15.50 1.29
C LEU A 77 6.74 14.32 2.20
N ILE A 78 5.51 14.27 2.72
CA ILE A 78 4.98 13.08 3.40
C ILE A 78 4.97 11.89 2.44
N GLY A 79 4.47 12.05 1.21
CA GLY A 79 4.41 10.99 0.21
C GLY A 79 5.79 10.41 -0.13
N LEU A 80 6.81 11.26 -0.23
CA LEU A 80 8.21 10.81 -0.32
C LEU A 80 8.63 9.95 0.88
N GLY A 81 8.29 10.37 2.10
CA GLY A 81 8.54 9.63 3.33
C GLY A 81 7.84 8.27 3.36
N ILE A 82 6.55 8.23 2.99
CA ILE A 82 5.80 6.97 2.88
C ILE A 82 6.48 6.02 1.87
N GLY A 83 6.98 6.57 0.76
CA GLY A 83 7.74 5.83 -0.23
C GLY A 83 9.03 5.18 0.30
N GLY A 84 9.55 5.60 1.46
CA GLY A 84 10.65 4.92 2.14
C GLY A 84 10.23 3.82 3.11
N GLU A 85 9.06 3.95 3.73
CA GLU A 85 8.51 2.94 4.64
C GLU A 85 8.25 1.61 3.92
N TYR A 86 7.79 1.66 2.67
CA TYR A 86 7.47 0.48 1.87
C TYR A 86 8.72 -0.38 1.54
N PRO A 87 9.70 0.11 0.77
CA PRO A 87 10.86 -0.67 0.35
C PRO A 87 11.94 -0.81 1.43
N ALA A 88 11.93 -0.03 2.52
CA ALA A 88 12.83 -0.26 3.65
C ALA A 88 12.17 -1.10 4.74
N GLY A 89 10.94 -0.77 5.13
CA GLY A 89 10.21 -1.43 6.20
C GLY A 89 9.76 -2.83 5.83
N SER A 90 9.08 -3.01 4.69
CA SER A 90 8.63 -4.35 4.26
C SER A 90 9.82 -5.27 3.97
N VAL A 91 10.87 -4.73 3.36
CA VAL A 91 12.08 -5.51 3.09
C VAL A 91 12.77 -5.92 4.38
N GLY A 92 12.93 -5.00 5.33
CA GLY A 92 13.46 -5.32 6.66
C GLY A 92 12.61 -6.36 7.39
N ALA A 93 11.28 -6.21 7.35
CA ALA A 93 10.36 -7.19 7.94
C ALA A 93 10.51 -8.58 7.29
N ALA A 94 10.60 -8.65 5.97
CA ALA A 94 10.81 -9.91 5.25
C ALA A 94 12.13 -10.58 5.64
N GLU A 95 13.22 -9.82 5.70
CA GLU A 95 14.54 -10.30 6.12
C GLU A 95 14.50 -10.82 7.56
N SER A 96 13.88 -10.09 8.49
CA SER A 96 13.70 -10.51 9.88
C SER A 96 12.80 -11.74 10.02
N THR A 97 11.86 -12.00 9.09
CA THR A 97 11.08 -13.25 9.14
C THR A 97 11.94 -14.50 8.91
N GLY A 98 13.12 -14.36 8.32
CA GLY A 98 14.11 -15.45 8.20
C GLY A 98 14.58 -15.99 9.55
N GLU A 99 14.53 -15.18 10.60
CA GLU A 99 14.92 -15.56 11.97
C GLU A 99 13.79 -16.29 12.72
N LEU A 100 12.56 -16.24 12.19
CA LEU A 100 11.40 -16.87 12.81
C LEU A 100 11.26 -18.35 12.45
N LYS A 101 10.52 -19.09 13.29
CA LYS A 101 10.21 -20.51 13.09
C LYS A 101 9.57 -20.74 11.72
N LYS A 102 10.14 -21.70 10.96
CA LYS A 102 9.60 -22.15 9.67
C LYS A 102 8.13 -22.57 9.80
N GLY A 103 7.31 -22.13 8.85
CA GLY A 103 5.87 -22.43 8.78
C GLY A 103 4.99 -21.25 9.17
N HIS A 104 5.55 -20.23 9.83
CA HIS A 104 4.82 -19.01 10.23
C HIS A 104 5.42 -17.73 9.62
N ARG A 105 6.38 -17.83 8.69
CA ARG A 105 7.11 -16.66 8.20
C ARG A 105 6.28 -15.79 7.26
N ASN A 106 5.26 -16.33 6.60
CA ASN A 106 4.38 -15.53 5.74
C ASN A 106 3.39 -14.74 6.60
N ARG A 107 2.72 -15.36 7.59
CA ARG A 107 1.79 -14.62 8.45
C ARG A 107 2.46 -13.47 9.18
N TRP A 108 3.69 -13.67 9.69
CA TRP A 108 4.35 -12.62 10.48
C TRP A 108 4.79 -11.46 9.60
N PHE A 109 5.18 -11.72 8.35
CA PHE A 109 5.41 -10.67 7.37
C PHE A 109 4.13 -9.86 7.14
N ILE A 110 3.02 -10.55 6.87
CA ILE A 110 1.73 -9.92 6.56
C ILE A 110 1.21 -9.11 7.76
N LEU A 111 1.20 -9.70 8.96
CA LEU A 111 0.77 -9.05 10.20
C LEU A 111 1.61 -7.81 10.58
N ALA A 112 2.89 -7.79 10.17
CA ALA A 112 3.79 -6.67 10.41
C ALA A 112 3.73 -5.59 9.31
N THR A 113 3.13 -5.90 8.16
CA THR A 113 3.07 -5.01 7.00
C THR A 113 1.62 -4.66 6.68
N ASP A 114 0.96 -5.45 5.84
CA ASP A 114 -0.36 -5.15 5.27
C ASP A 114 -1.44 -4.98 6.36
N PHE A 115 -1.48 -5.87 7.35
CA PHE A 115 -2.42 -5.74 8.48
C PHE A 115 -2.26 -4.41 9.24
N GLN A 116 -1.03 -3.88 9.36
CA GLN A 116 -0.79 -2.58 10.00
C GLN A 116 -1.25 -1.42 9.09
N ILE A 117 -1.14 -1.56 7.77
CA ILE A 117 -1.66 -0.60 6.79
C ILE A 117 -3.19 -0.53 6.92
N ASP A 118 -3.86 -1.67 6.94
CA ASP A 118 -5.32 -1.77 7.10
C ASP A 118 -5.81 -1.21 8.42
N LEU A 119 -5.14 -1.55 9.51
CA LEU A 119 -5.44 -0.98 10.82
C LEU A 119 -5.30 0.55 10.79
N GLY A 120 -4.24 1.05 10.15
CA GLY A 120 -4.00 2.48 9.94
C GLY A 120 -5.14 3.13 9.14
N PHE A 121 -5.60 2.48 8.07
CA PHE A 121 -6.70 2.98 7.26
C PHE A 121 -8.03 3.04 8.03
N VAL A 122 -8.38 1.99 8.79
CA VAL A 122 -9.59 1.99 9.61
C VAL A 122 -9.54 3.07 10.68
N ILE A 123 -8.41 3.21 11.37
CA ILE A 123 -8.20 4.31 12.34
C ILE A 123 -8.32 5.66 11.63
N SER A 124 -7.78 5.81 10.41
CA SER A 124 -7.85 7.06 9.66
C SER A 124 -9.27 7.45 9.20
N ALA A 125 -10.17 6.46 9.02
CA ALA A 125 -11.59 6.72 8.75
C ALA A 125 -12.37 7.04 10.03
N PHE A 126 -12.01 6.39 11.15
CA PHE A 126 -12.68 6.54 12.43
C PHE A 126 -12.31 7.87 13.15
N VAL A 127 -11.06 8.32 13.06
CA VAL A 127 -10.61 9.55 13.73
C VAL A 127 -11.42 10.78 13.28
N PRO A 128 -11.61 11.06 11.98
CA PRO A 128 -12.46 12.16 11.52
C PRO A 128 -13.90 12.08 12.03
N MET A 129 -14.49 10.87 12.14
CA MET A 129 -15.82 10.68 12.73
C MET A 129 -15.88 11.24 14.15
N ILE A 130 -14.94 10.82 15.01
CA ILE A 130 -14.91 11.23 16.43
C ILE A 130 -14.56 12.71 16.57
N VAL A 131 -13.60 13.20 15.80
CA VAL A 131 -13.16 14.59 15.88
C VAL A 131 -14.28 15.54 15.43
N VAL A 132 -14.97 15.25 14.32
CA VAL A 132 -16.10 16.08 13.86
C VAL A 132 -17.26 16.03 14.85
N LEU A 133 -17.53 14.87 15.44
CA LEU A 133 -18.53 14.74 16.50
C LEU A 133 -18.18 15.60 17.74
N ALA A 134 -16.90 15.66 18.11
CA ALA A 134 -16.43 16.42 19.28
C ALA A 134 -16.35 17.93 19.02
N THR A 135 -15.90 18.37 17.84
CA THR A 135 -15.76 19.81 17.52
C THR A 135 -17.06 20.44 17.04
N GLY A 136 -17.98 19.62 16.53
CA GLY A 136 -19.15 20.05 15.76
C GLY A 136 -18.78 20.58 14.37
N GLU A 137 -19.77 20.64 13.48
CA GLU A 137 -19.61 21.08 12.08
C GLU A 137 -19.32 22.58 11.93
N ASN A 138 -19.49 23.36 13.00
CA ASN A 138 -19.13 24.78 13.02
C ASN A 138 -17.62 25.02 13.19
N HIS A 139 -16.83 23.98 13.52
CA HIS A 139 -15.40 24.10 13.80
C HIS A 139 -14.52 23.18 12.92
N LEU A 140 -14.90 22.98 11.65
CA LEU A 140 -14.16 22.11 10.73
C LEU A 140 -12.68 22.49 10.57
N ARG A 141 -12.34 23.78 10.73
CA ARG A 141 -10.94 24.24 10.72
C ARG A 141 -10.10 23.60 11.83
N ALA A 142 -10.68 23.43 13.03
CA ALA A 142 -10.01 22.72 14.11
C ALA A 142 -9.99 21.22 13.82
N ALA A 143 -11.11 20.67 13.31
CA ALA A 143 -11.27 19.24 13.06
C ALA A 143 -10.17 18.67 12.14
N TRP A 144 -9.95 19.25 10.95
CA TRP A 144 -8.96 18.72 10.02
C TRP A 144 -7.52 18.86 10.55
N ARG A 145 -7.22 19.92 11.30
CA ARG A 145 -5.89 20.11 11.91
C ARG A 145 -5.62 19.08 12.99
N ILE A 146 -6.60 18.80 13.84
CA ILE A 146 -6.51 17.75 14.87
C ILE A 146 -6.29 16.39 14.18
N CYS A 147 -7.06 16.07 13.14
CA CYS A 147 -6.90 14.81 12.41
C CYS A 147 -5.47 14.65 11.84
N LEU A 148 -4.91 15.69 11.19
CA LEU A 148 -3.55 15.64 10.66
C LEU A 148 -2.49 15.59 11.77
N ALA A 149 -2.70 16.30 12.89
CA ALA A 149 -1.78 16.29 14.03
C ALA A 149 -1.70 14.91 14.69
N LEU A 150 -2.84 14.23 14.85
CA LEU A 150 -2.91 12.87 15.38
C LEU A 150 -2.11 11.87 14.53
N GLY A 151 -2.00 12.12 13.21
CA GLY A 151 -1.18 11.31 12.30
C GLY A 151 0.33 11.31 12.62
N ALA A 152 0.84 12.32 13.33
CA ALA A 152 2.24 12.35 13.75
C ALA A 152 2.54 11.46 14.96
N ILE A 153 1.52 11.03 15.72
CA ILE A 153 1.70 10.30 16.99
C ILE A 153 2.32 8.90 16.77
N PRO A 154 1.82 8.04 15.86
CA PRO A 154 2.42 6.73 15.66
C PRO A 154 3.90 6.74 15.23
N PRO A 155 4.36 7.55 14.25
CA PRO A 155 5.78 7.58 13.92
C PRO A 155 6.63 8.21 15.04
N LEU A 156 6.09 9.17 15.81
CA LEU A 156 6.77 9.72 17.00
C LEU A 156 7.02 8.66 18.07
N SER A 157 6.03 7.80 18.37
CA SER A 157 6.16 6.77 19.40
C SER A 157 7.20 5.69 19.01
N LEU A 158 7.36 5.44 17.71
CA LEU A 158 8.31 4.47 17.18
C LEU A 158 9.70 5.04 16.92
N LEU A 159 9.90 6.36 16.95
CA LEU A 159 11.19 7.00 16.62
C LEU A 159 12.34 6.45 17.48
N TYR A 160 12.10 6.28 18.78
CA TYR A 160 13.10 5.71 19.69
C TYR A 160 13.48 4.27 19.32
N LEU A 161 12.49 3.45 18.95
CA LEU A 161 12.71 2.07 18.53
C LEU A 161 13.48 2.02 17.20
N ARG A 162 13.20 2.93 16.27
CA ARG A 162 13.93 3.05 15.00
C ARG A 162 15.38 3.44 15.17
N ILE A 163 15.68 4.30 16.15
CA ILE A 163 17.08 4.62 16.50
C ILE A 163 17.81 3.37 17.01
N LYS A 164 17.14 2.44 17.68
CA LYS A 164 17.75 1.19 18.20
C LYS A 164 17.76 0.02 17.22
N LEU A 165 17.07 0.13 16.09
CA LEU A 165 16.99 -0.94 15.11
C LEU A 165 18.39 -1.30 14.57
N GLN A 166 18.65 -2.59 14.38
CA GLN A 166 19.89 -3.10 13.80
C GLN A 166 19.69 -3.45 12.33
N GLU A 167 20.78 -3.50 11.56
CA GLU A 167 20.72 -4.01 10.19
C GLU A 167 20.40 -5.51 10.21
N PRO A 168 19.47 -5.99 9.37
CA PRO A 168 19.18 -7.41 9.25
C PRO A 168 20.42 -8.25 8.89
N GLU A 169 20.49 -9.49 9.38
CA GLU A 169 21.64 -10.37 9.14
C GLU A 169 21.84 -10.63 7.64
N GLN A 170 20.75 -10.85 6.90
CA GLN A 170 20.77 -11.06 5.46
C GLN A 170 21.38 -9.86 4.72
N TYR A 171 21.05 -8.63 5.12
CA TYR A 171 21.64 -7.42 4.53
C TYR A 171 23.14 -7.34 4.83
N ASN A 172 23.55 -7.62 6.08
CA ASN A 172 24.96 -7.65 6.47
C ASN A 172 25.77 -8.67 5.68
N ARG A 173 25.20 -9.83 5.37
CA ARG A 173 25.85 -10.91 4.63
C ARG A 173 25.89 -10.70 3.11
N ASN A 174 24.83 -10.14 2.54
CA ASN A 174 24.63 -10.15 1.08
C ASN A 174 24.74 -8.77 0.41
N LYS A 175 25.04 -7.69 1.15
CA LYS A 175 25.18 -6.34 0.58
C LYS A 175 26.13 -6.32 -0.63
N MET A 176 25.70 -5.66 -1.70
CA MET A 176 26.47 -5.50 -2.93
C MET A 176 27.10 -4.10 -3.01
N ASN A 177 28.32 -4.02 -3.55
CA ASN A 177 29.05 -2.75 -3.71
C ASN A 177 28.99 -2.19 -5.14
N LYS A 178 28.90 -3.07 -6.15
CA LYS A 178 28.79 -2.70 -7.57
C LYS A 178 27.59 -3.41 -8.17
N PHE A 179 26.66 -2.67 -8.74
CA PHE A 179 25.40 -3.23 -9.24
C PHE A 179 25.50 -3.46 -10.76
N PRO A 180 25.56 -4.72 -11.24
CA PRO A 180 25.53 -5.00 -12.66
C PRO A 180 24.08 -4.88 -13.18
N VAL A 181 23.64 -3.64 -13.43
CA VAL A 181 22.24 -3.29 -13.74
C VAL A 181 21.65 -4.17 -14.84
N TRP A 182 22.41 -4.42 -15.91
CA TRP A 182 21.94 -5.25 -17.03
C TRP A 182 21.68 -6.70 -16.61
N LEU A 183 22.57 -7.29 -15.80
CA LEU A 183 22.38 -8.66 -15.30
C LEU A 183 21.18 -8.73 -14.36
N ILE A 184 21.02 -7.73 -13.49
CA ILE A 184 19.88 -7.62 -12.56
C ILE A 184 18.57 -7.57 -13.35
N VAL A 185 18.46 -6.66 -14.32
CA VAL A 185 17.25 -6.51 -15.14
C VAL A 185 16.96 -7.81 -15.90
N LYS A 186 17.95 -8.40 -16.57
CA LYS A 186 17.77 -9.65 -17.32
C LYS A 186 17.28 -10.81 -16.44
N PHE A 187 17.71 -10.87 -15.18
CA PHE A 187 17.30 -11.91 -14.25
C PHE A 187 15.89 -11.70 -13.67
N TYR A 188 15.52 -10.44 -13.41
CA TYR A 188 14.31 -10.11 -12.63
C TYR A 188 13.15 -9.50 -13.42
N TRP A 189 13.34 -9.07 -14.68
CA TRP A 189 12.33 -8.29 -15.42
C TRP A 189 10.96 -8.97 -15.43
N TRP A 190 10.88 -10.27 -15.75
CA TRP A 190 9.60 -10.98 -15.86
C TRP A 190 8.83 -10.96 -14.55
N ARG A 191 9.48 -11.29 -13.43
CA ARG A 191 8.84 -11.32 -12.11
C ARG A 191 8.44 -9.93 -11.65
N CYS A 192 9.32 -8.95 -11.88
CA CYS A 192 9.02 -7.56 -11.56
C CYS A 192 7.79 -7.08 -12.33
N THR A 193 7.70 -7.39 -13.63
CA THR A 193 6.55 -7.05 -14.47
C THR A 193 5.26 -7.73 -13.99
N VAL A 194 5.28 -9.03 -13.73
CA VAL A 194 4.10 -9.77 -13.24
C VAL A 194 3.58 -9.17 -11.93
N ILE A 195 4.46 -8.96 -10.94
CA ILE A 195 4.08 -8.37 -9.64
C ILE A 195 3.59 -6.94 -9.82
N SER A 196 4.24 -6.14 -10.66
CA SER A 196 3.84 -4.75 -10.95
C SER A 196 2.44 -4.67 -11.57
N ILE A 197 2.11 -5.57 -12.49
CA ILE A 197 0.77 -5.63 -13.11
C ILE A 197 -0.29 -5.97 -12.07
N ILE A 198 -0.03 -6.99 -11.23
CA ILE A 198 -0.98 -7.39 -10.18
C ILE A 198 -1.17 -6.25 -9.18
N TRP A 199 -0.09 -5.59 -8.76
CA TRP A 199 -0.15 -4.46 -7.82
C TRP A 199 -0.86 -3.24 -8.42
N PHE A 200 -0.61 -2.94 -9.70
CA PHE A 200 -1.33 -1.90 -10.43
C PHE A 200 -2.84 -2.17 -10.41
N VAL A 201 -3.24 -3.39 -10.79
CA VAL A 201 -4.63 -3.81 -10.85
C VAL A 201 -5.29 -3.75 -9.48
N TYR A 202 -4.59 -4.25 -8.45
CA TYR A 202 -5.11 -4.23 -7.09
C TYR A 202 -5.36 -2.81 -6.60
N ASN A 203 -4.36 -1.94 -6.73
CA ASN A 203 -4.46 -0.56 -6.26
C ASN A 203 -5.46 0.27 -7.07
N PHE A 204 -5.64 -0.02 -8.36
CA PHE A 204 -6.70 0.59 -9.17
C PHE A 204 -8.06 0.43 -8.50
N SER A 205 -8.39 -0.78 -8.03
CA SER A 205 -9.67 -1.04 -7.37
C SER A 205 -9.67 -0.61 -5.91
N ALA A 206 -8.68 -1.02 -5.11
CA ALA A 206 -8.66 -0.82 -3.67
C ALA A 206 -8.70 0.67 -3.28
N TYR A 207 -7.88 1.52 -3.91
CA TYR A 207 -7.86 2.95 -3.60
C TYR A 207 -9.14 3.64 -4.07
N SER A 208 -9.68 3.25 -5.22
CA SER A 208 -10.89 3.85 -5.75
C SER A 208 -12.11 3.52 -4.89
N PHE A 209 -12.29 2.25 -4.50
CA PHE A 209 -13.36 1.89 -3.57
C PHE A 209 -13.17 2.54 -2.20
N GLY A 210 -11.95 2.59 -1.67
CA GLY A 210 -11.67 3.25 -0.38
C GLY A 210 -11.96 4.75 -0.39
N ILE A 211 -11.51 5.48 -1.43
CA ILE A 211 -11.70 6.93 -1.56
C ILE A 211 -13.16 7.26 -1.84
N PHE A 212 -13.80 6.52 -2.75
CA PHE A 212 -15.16 6.82 -3.15
C PHE A 212 -16.19 6.19 -2.24
N ALA A 213 -15.86 5.31 -1.28
CA ALA A 213 -16.82 4.63 -0.40
C ALA A 213 -17.92 5.55 0.17
N SER A 214 -17.56 6.77 0.59
CA SER A 214 -18.50 7.76 1.11
C SER A 214 -19.45 8.35 0.07
N SER A 215 -19.06 8.37 -1.21
CA SER A 215 -19.87 8.86 -2.33
C SER A 215 -21.06 7.94 -2.63
N TRP A 216 -20.91 6.63 -2.39
CA TRP A 216 -21.99 5.64 -2.56
C TRP A 216 -23.05 5.79 -1.45
N LEU A 217 -22.67 6.35 -0.32
CA LEU A 217 -23.58 6.61 0.79
C LEU A 217 -24.51 7.79 0.54
N VAL A 218 -24.24 8.63 -0.47
CA VAL A 218 -25.08 9.80 -0.80
C VAL A 218 -26.44 9.37 -1.34
N PHE A 219 -26.56 8.17 -1.92
CA PHE A 219 -27.83 7.58 -2.36
C PHE A 219 -28.64 6.94 -1.20
N ILE A 220 -28.01 6.83 -0.04
CA ILE A 220 -28.47 6.02 1.10
C ILE A 220 -28.81 6.91 2.30
N LEU A 221 -27.96 7.89 2.58
CA LEU A 221 -28.12 8.85 3.65
C LEU A 221 -28.90 10.06 3.13
N PRO A 222 -29.82 10.63 3.94
CA PRO A 222 -30.44 11.90 3.63
C PRO A 222 -29.40 12.97 3.30
N THR A 223 -29.72 13.88 2.38
CA THR A 223 -28.81 14.98 1.98
C THR A 223 -28.42 15.91 3.12
N ASP A 224 -29.18 15.91 4.23
CA ASP A 224 -28.95 16.66 5.47
C ASP A 224 -28.31 15.82 6.59
N ALA A 225 -27.85 14.60 6.28
CA ALA A 225 -27.21 13.75 7.27
C ALA A 225 -25.94 14.42 7.83
N PRO A 226 -25.76 14.45 9.17
CA PRO A 226 -24.57 14.99 9.79
C PRO A 226 -23.29 14.33 9.25
N LEU A 227 -22.23 15.11 9.04
CA LEU A 227 -20.98 14.68 8.42
C LEU A 227 -20.33 13.50 9.15
N TRP A 228 -20.45 13.43 10.48
CA TRP A 228 -19.92 12.31 11.26
C TRP A 228 -20.59 10.97 10.89
N LYS A 229 -21.86 10.96 10.44
CA LYS A 229 -22.54 9.74 9.99
C LYS A 229 -21.93 9.21 8.70
N ASN A 230 -21.55 10.12 7.77
CA ASN A 230 -20.83 9.74 6.54
C ASN A 230 -19.50 9.07 6.88
N PHE A 231 -18.72 9.64 7.80
CA PHE A 231 -17.46 9.04 8.25
C PHE A 231 -17.69 7.70 8.99
N GLY A 232 -18.74 7.58 9.80
CA GLY A 232 -19.07 6.34 10.50
C GLY A 232 -19.42 5.18 9.56
N MET A 233 -20.20 5.46 8.52
CA MET A 233 -20.54 4.45 7.51
C MET A 233 -19.34 4.07 6.63
N ALA A 234 -18.50 5.04 6.24
CA ALA A 234 -17.24 4.75 5.56
C ALA A 234 -16.30 3.90 6.44
N THR A 235 -16.25 4.19 7.74
CA THR A 235 -15.50 3.38 8.72
C THR A 235 -16.05 1.96 8.78
N ALA A 236 -17.38 1.78 8.76
CA ALA A 236 -18.00 0.46 8.79
C ALA A 236 -17.59 -0.41 7.59
N ILE A 237 -17.53 0.17 6.39
CA ILE A 237 -17.05 -0.51 5.18
C ILE A 237 -15.55 -0.85 5.33
N ASN A 238 -14.72 0.14 5.65
CA ASN A 238 -13.26 -0.03 5.75
C ASN A 238 -12.87 -1.01 6.85
N SER A 239 -13.69 -1.17 7.89
CA SER A 239 -13.43 -2.12 8.99
C SER A 239 -13.31 -3.58 8.51
N PHE A 240 -13.81 -3.90 7.32
CA PHE A 240 -13.67 -5.23 6.71
C PHE A 240 -12.27 -5.52 6.17
N TRP A 241 -11.40 -4.51 6.00
CA TRP A 241 -10.00 -4.74 5.66
C TRP A 241 -9.28 -5.58 6.74
N ILE A 242 -9.51 -5.25 8.02
CA ILE A 242 -8.91 -5.95 9.17
C ILE A 242 -9.15 -7.47 9.18
N PRO A 243 -10.40 -7.98 9.13
CA PRO A 243 -10.62 -9.41 9.07
C PRO A 243 -10.11 -10.03 7.76
N GLY A 244 -10.10 -9.28 6.66
CA GLY A 244 -9.51 -9.69 5.39
C GLY A 244 -8.02 -10.02 5.52
N SER A 245 -7.19 -9.03 5.84
CA SER A 245 -5.73 -9.20 6.01
C SER A 245 -5.38 -10.12 7.18
N PHE A 246 -6.18 -10.11 8.25
CA PHE A 246 -5.97 -11.08 9.32
C PHE A 246 -6.15 -12.51 8.83
N LEU A 247 -7.24 -12.83 8.12
CA LEU A 247 -7.48 -14.18 7.60
C LEU A 247 -6.47 -14.58 6.53
N GLY A 248 -6.15 -13.66 5.61
CA GLY A 248 -5.18 -13.92 4.55
C GLY A 248 -3.77 -14.15 5.07
N ALA A 249 -3.37 -13.52 6.18
CA ALA A 249 -2.11 -13.81 6.86
C ALA A 249 -1.95 -15.30 7.20
N PHE A 250 -2.98 -15.94 7.76
CA PHE A 250 -2.93 -17.38 8.09
C PHE A 250 -3.07 -18.26 6.85
N LEU A 251 -3.93 -17.88 5.90
CA LEU A 251 -4.10 -18.61 4.64
C LEU A 251 -2.80 -18.63 3.82
N ALA A 252 -2.04 -17.55 3.80
CA ALA A 252 -0.76 -17.46 3.11
C ALA A 252 0.31 -18.44 3.65
N ASP A 253 0.21 -18.85 4.92
CA ASP A 253 1.05 -19.94 5.45
C ASP A 253 0.45 -21.33 5.15
N TRP A 254 -0.87 -21.49 5.20
CA TRP A 254 -1.53 -22.79 5.07
C TRP A 254 -1.59 -23.31 3.62
N ILE A 255 -2.02 -22.47 2.69
CA ILE A 255 -2.18 -22.83 1.27
C ILE A 255 -1.08 -22.22 0.39
N GLY A 256 -0.27 -21.32 0.95
CA GLY A 256 0.81 -20.63 0.26
C GLY A 256 0.37 -19.30 -0.38
N PRO A 257 1.28 -18.31 -0.52
CA PRO A 257 0.92 -16.97 -0.96
C PRO A 257 0.30 -16.90 -2.36
N LYS A 258 0.74 -17.77 -3.28
CA LYS A 258 0.22 -17.82 -4.66
C LYS A 258 -1.24 -18.19 -4.70
N TRP A 259 -1.60 -19.27 -4.01
CA TRP A 259 -2.97 -19.77 -3.99
C TRP A 259 -3.88 -18.89 -3.14
N CYS A 260 -3.34 -18.30 -2.06
CA CYS A 260 -4.05 -17.28 -1.28
C CYS A 260 -4.43 -16.09 -2.16
N LEU A 261 -3.46 -15.52 -2.89
CA LEU A 261 -3.68 -14.42 -3.83
C LEU A 261 -4.76 -14.76 -4.86
N ILE A 262 -4.60 -15.88 -5.59
CA ILE A 262 -5.52 -16.31 -6.64
C ILE A 262 -6.93 -16.56 -6.10
N ALA A 263 -7.07 -17.26 -4.98
CA ALA A 263 -8.36 -17.53 -4.38
C ALA A 263 -9.06 -16.24 -3.93
N GLY A 264 -8.33 -15.33 -3.29
CA GLY A 264 -8.84 -14.04 -2.85
C GLY A 264 -9.38 -13.21 -4.03
N VAL A 265 -8.59 -13.01 -5.09
CA VAL A 265 -9.07 -12.24 -6.27
C VAL A 265 -10.21 -12.93 -7.01
N LEU A 266 -10.22 -14.25 -7.13
CA LEU A 266 -11.30 -14.95 -7.82
C LEU A 266 -12.62 -14.81 -7.05
N LEU A 267 -12.57 -15.03 -5.74
CA LEU A 267 -13.74 -14.86 -4.87
C LEU A 267 -14.20 -13.41 -4.84
N GLN A 268 -13.27 -12.44 -4.77
CA GLN A 268 -13.57 -11.02 -4.87
C GLN A 268 -14.29 -10.70 -6.18
N GLY A 269 -13.78 -11.19 -7.31
CA GLY A 269 -14.39 -11.01 -8.63
C GLY A 269 -15.80 -11.59 -8.72
N ILE A 270 -16.02 -12.80 -8.21
CA ILE A 270 -17.33 -13.46 -8.14
C ILE A 270 -18.31 -12.63 -7.31
N VAL A 271 -17.92 -12.19 -6.12
CA VAL A 271 -18.75 -11.35 -5.25
C VAL A 271 -19.08 -10.03 -5.95
N GLY A 272 -18.12 -9.35 -6.57
CA GLY A 272 -18.37 -8.09 -7.26
C GLY A 272 -19.27 -8.23 -8.50
N PHE A 273 -19.22 -9.35 -9.22
CA PHE A 273 -20.17 -9.62 -10.32
C PHE A 273 -21.57 -9.90 -9.78
N ALA A 274 -21.69 -10.63 -8.66
CA ALA A 274 -22.97 -10.83 -7.99
C ALA A 274 -23.54 -9.49 -7.50
N MET A 275 -22.72 -8.61 -6.92
CA MET A 275 -23.11 -7.26 -6.52
C MET A 275 -23.54 -6.41 -7.72
N THR A 276 -22.84 -6.51 -8.85
CA THR A 276 -23.22 -5.82 -10.10
C THR A 276 -24.61 -6.27 -10.55
N GLY A 277 -24.87 -7.58 -10.61
CA GLY A 277 -26.17 -8.13 -11.00
C GLY A 277 -27.30 -7.76 -10.02
N ALA A 278 -26.99 -7.72 -8.73
CA ALA A 278 -27.95 -7.40 -7.67
C ALA A 278 -28.08 -5.90 -7.37
N TYR A 279 -27.34 -5.03 -8.04
CA TYR A 279 -27.22 -3.62 -7.63
C TYR A 279 -28.57 -2.89 -7.61
N ALA A 280 -29.46 -3.18 -8.57
CA ALA A 280 -30.81 -2.61 -8.61
C ALA A 280 -31.61 -2.89 -7.33
N GLU A 281 -31.42 -4.07 -6.74
CA GLU A 281 -32.07 -4.48 -5.51
C GLU A 281 -31.32 -3.97 -4.26
N LEU A 282 -30.01 -3.73 -4.35
CA LEU A 282 -29.19 -3.27 -3.23
C LEU A 282 -29.24 -1.75 -3.05
N ASN A 283 -29.53 -0.99 -4.11
CA ASN A 283 -29.59 0.48 -4.12
C ASN A 283 -30.88 1.02 -3.49
N HIS A 284 -31.22 0.56 -2.28
CA HIS A 284 -32.40 1.00 -1.53
C HIS A 284 -32.03 1.34 -0.08
N PRO A 285 -32.58 2.45 0.49
CA PRO A 285 -32.33 2.84 1.88
C PRO A 285 -32.68 1.78 2.94
N SER A 286 -33.61 0.87 2.62
CA SER A 286 -33.97 -0.24 3.51
C SER A 286 -32.95 -1.39 3.55
N ARG A 287 -32.01 -1.43 2.59
CA ARG A 287 -31.07 -2.56 2.39
C ARG A 287 -29.60 -2.15 2.54
N VAL A 288 -29.36 -1.00 3.16
CA VAL A 288 -28.03 -0.38 3.36
C VAL A 288 -27.06 -1.30 4.09
N ALA A 289 -27.52 -1.97 5.15
CA ALA A 289 -26.69 -2.91 5.89
C ALA A 289 -26.21 -4.06 4.98
N GLY A 290 -27.08 -4.57 4.10
CA GLY A 290 -26.73 -5.60 3.13
C GLY A 290 -25.70 -5.10 2.11
N PHE A 291 -25.88 -3.88 1.59
CA PHE A 291 -24.90 -3.27 0.69
C PHE A 291 -23.52 -3.08 1.36
N ILE A 292 -23.48 -2.57 2.60
CA ILE A 292 -22.25 -2.39 3.37
C ILE A 292 -21.56 -3.73 3.61
N ILE A 293 -22.29 -4.76 4.03
CA ILE A 293 -21.72 -6.09 4.29
C ILE A 293 -21.15 -6.70 3.00
N LEU A 294 -21.87 -6.65 1.89
CA LEU A 294 -21.38 -7.21 0.62
C LEU A 294 -20.18 -6.45 0.09
N THR A 295 -20.19 -5.12 0.16
CA THR A 295 -19.03 -4.28 -0.21
C THR A 295 -17.84 -4.56 0.71
N GLY A 296 -18.08 -4.70 2.01
CA GLY A 296 -17.07 -5.07 2.99
C GLY A 296 -16.46 -6.44 2.69
N ILE A 297 -17.27 -7.46 2.37
CA ILE A 297 -16.79 -8.78 1.97
C ILE A 297 -15.96 -8.68 0.68
N PHE A 298 -16.42 -7.92 -0.32
CA PHE A 298 -15.67 -7.66 -1.54
C PHE A 298 -14.28 -7.06 -1.25
N MET A 299 -14.21 -6.09 -0.33
CA MET A 299 -12.96 -5.47 0.08
C MET A 299 -12.07 -6.41 0.89
N ALA A 300 -12.63 -7.16 1.84
CA ALA A 300 -11.91 -8.15 2.65
C ALA A 300 -11.25 -9.24 1.79
N LEU A 301 -11.93 -9.71 0.74
CA LEU A 301 -11.38 -10.69 -0.21
C LEU A 301 -10.20 -10.13 -1.03
N GLY A 302 -10.20 -8.82 -1.26
CA GLY A 302 -9.05 -8.10 -1.82
C GLY A 302 -7.84 -8.16 -0.90
N GLU A 303 -8.02 -7.92 0.40
CA GLU A 303 -6.91 -7.99 1.37
C GLU A 303 -6.40 -9.43 1.54
N VAL A 304 -7.31 -10.41 1.66
CA VAL A 304 -6.94 -11.85 1.67
C VAL A 304 -6.10 -12.21 0.44
N GLY A 305 -6.45 -11.64 -0.71
CA GLY A 305 -5.85 -11.90 -1.99
C GLY A 305 -4.58 -11.06 -2.21
N PRO A 306 -4.60 -10.03 -3.08
CA PRO A 306 -3.39 -9.28 -3.39
C PRO A 306 -2.88 -8.42 -2.25
N GLY A 307 -3.73 -7.86 -1.38
CA GLY A 307 -3.28 -6.98 -0.28
C GLY A 307 -2.14 -7.59 0.52
N ASP A 308 -2.41 -8.75 1.12
CA ASP A 308 -1.45 -9.49 1.92
C ASP A 308 -0.24 -10.00 1.11
N ASN A 309 -0.49 -10.43 -0.13
CA ASN A 309 0.46 -11.29 -0.84
C ASN A 309 1.37 -10.55 -1.81
N ILE A 310 0.99 -9.40 -2.39
CA ILE A 310 1.83 -8.69 -3.38
C ILE A 310 3.13 -8.16 -2.77
N GLY A 311 3.06 -7.57 -1.57
CA GLY A 311 4.24 -7.12 -0.83
C GLY A 311 5.13 -8.31 -0.41
N LEU A 312 4.52 -9.44 -0.11
CA LEU A 312 5.23 -10.68 0.21
C LEU A 312 5.99 -11.20 -1.02
N PHE A 313 5.34 -11.23 -2.19
CA PHE A 313 6.02 -11.59 -3.44
C PHE A 313 7.15 -10.62 -3.78
N ALA A 314 6.91 -9.32 -3.65
CA ALA A 314 7.91 -8.29 -3.95
C ALA A 314 9.16 -8.41 -3.06
N SER A 315 8.97 -8.78 -1.79
CA SER A 315 10.06 -8.95 -0.83
C SER A 315 10.74 -10.32 -0.92
N LYS A 316 10.02 -11.41 -1.19
CA LYS A 316 10.59 -12.78 -1.16
C LYS A 316 11.08 -13.30 -2.50
N LEU A 317 10.64 -12.74 -3.65
CA LEU A 317 11.08 -13.18 -4.98
C LEU A 317 12.28 -12.40 -5.55
N SER A 318 12.93 -11.60 -4.71
CA SER A 318 14.11 -10.83 -5.05
C SER A 318 15.23 -11.07 -4.05
N SER A 319 16.46 -11.10 -4.55
CA SER A 319 17.65 -11.27 -3.71
C SER A 319 17.93 -10.03 -2.88
N THR A 320 18.42 -10.24 -1.67
CA THR A 320 18.73 -9.24 -0.64
C THR A 320 19.42 -7.99 -1.16
N PRO A 321 20.51 -8.06 -1.98
CA PRO A 321 21.21 -6.84 -2.41
C PRO A 321 20.40 -5.90 -3.31
N ILE A 322 19.33 -6.36 -3.97
CA ILE A 322 18.50 -5.54 -4.89
C ILE A 322 17.04 -5.48 -4.47
N ARG A 323 16.71 -6.05 -3.30
CA ARG A 323 15.33 -6.27 -2.85
C ARG A 323 14.59 -4.94 -2.64
N GLY A 324 15.29 -3.91 -2.13
CA GLY A 324 14.72 -2.57 -1.95
C GLY A 324 14.30 -1.94 -3.28
N GLN A 325 15.18 -2.00 -4.28
CA GLN A 325 14.92 -1.52 -5.65
C GLN A 325 13.80 -2.32 -6.31
N PHE A 326 13.83 -3.65 -6.24
CA PHE A 326 12.80 -4.52 -6.83
C PHE A 326 11.42 -4.22 -6.21
N TYR A 327 11.35 -4.14 -4.88
CA TYR A 327 10.13 -3.78 -4.18
C TYR A 327 9.66 -2.36 -4.54
N GLY A 328 10.58 -1.40 -4.55
CA GLY A 328 10.29 -0.01 -4.88
C GLY A 328 9.70 0.16 -6.28
N ILE A 329 10.24 -0.54 -7.29
CA ILE A 329 9.72 -0.52 -8.66
C ILE A 329 8.30 -1.12 -8.71
N ALA A 330 8.08 -2.27 -8.08
CA ALA A 330 6.77 -2.92 -8.06
C ALA A 330 5.70 -2.05 -7.35
N ALA A 331 6.06 -1.49 -6.19
CA ALA A 331 5.19 -0.61 -5.41
C ALA A 331 4.88 0.71 -6.16
N ALA A 332 5.86 1.25 -6.90
CA ALA A 332 5.66 2.42 -7.75
C ALA A 332 4.57 2.18 -8.80
N TRP A 333 4.58 1.04 -9.50
CA TRP A 333 3.51 0.65 -10.42
C TRP A 333 2.15 0.46 -9.73
N GLY A 334 2.14 -0.07 -8.50
CA GLY A 334 0.94 -0.06 -7.66
C GLY A 334 0.38 1.35 -7.48
N LYS A 335 1.22 2.35 -7.23
CA LYS A 335 0.76 3.74 -7.06
C LYS A 335 0.28 4.38 -8.36
N VAL A 336 0.86 4.02 -9.51
CA VAL A 336 0.28 4.35 -10.82
C VAL A 336 -1.13 3.77 -10.94
N GLY A 337 -1.34 2.52 -10.52
CA GLY A 337 -2.65 1.87 -10.48
C GLY A 337 -3.68 2.66 -9.68
N ALA A 338 -3.33 3.06 -8.45
CA ALA A 338 -4.18 3.90 -7.60
C ALA A 338 -4.57 5.23 -8.26
N PHE A 339 -3.60 5.90 -8.89
CA PHE A 339 -3.85 7.14 -9.62
C PHE A 339 -4.80 6.93 -10.80
N VAL A 340 -4.57 5.90 -11.61
CA VAL A 340 -5.43 5.58 -12.75
C VAL A 340 -6.85 5.22 -12.29
N GLY A 341 -6.98 4.42 -11.24
CA GLY A 341 -8.28 4.06 -10.67
C GLY A 341 -9.07 5.26 -10.19
N THR A 342 -8.44 6.14 -9.41
CA THR A 342 -9.09 7.34 -8.86
C THR A 342 -9.51 8.34 -9.93
N TYR A 343 -8.87 8.30 -11.11
CA TYR A 343 -9.27 9.08 -12.28
C TYR A 343 -10.36 8.39 -13.11
N VAL A 344 -10.29 7.08 -13.31
CA VAL A 344 -11.21 6.31 -14.16
C VAL A 344 -12.56 6.09 -13.49
N PHE A 345 -12.62 5.89 -12.16
CA PHE A 345 -13.88 5.62 -11.46
C PHE A 345 -14.96 6.70 -11.66
N PRO A 346 -14.67 7.99 -11.48
CA PRO A 346 -15.62 9.05 -11.79
C PRO A 346 -16.10 9.04 -13.25
N LEU A 347 -15.21 8.72 -14.20
CA LEU A 347 -15.56 8.61 -15.62
C LEU A 347 -16.48 7.42 -15.90
N LEU A 348 -16.32 6.31 -15.18
CA LEU A 348 -17.23 5.17 -15.26
C LEU A 348 -18.62 5.55 -14.75
N ILE A 349 -18.69 6.26 -13.63
CA ILE A 349 -19.96 6.74 -13.06
C ILE A 349 -20.63 7.72 -14.03
N ASP A 350 -19.88 8.69 -14.57
CA ASP A 350 -20.39 9.69 -15.52
C ASP A 350 -20.87 9.05 -16.84
N ALA A 351 -20.17 8.02 -17.33
CA ALA A 351 -20.56 7.27 -18.53
C ALA A 351 -21.89 6.52 -18.41
N ALA A 352 -22.41 6.32 -17.20
CA ALA A 352 -23.74 5.76 -16.97
C ALA A 352 -24.87 6.79 -17.19
N GLY A 353 -24.55 8.08 -17.35
CA GLY A 353 -25.54 9.15 -17.46
C GLY A 353 -26.38 9.26 -16.19
N ASP A 354 -27.70 9.48 -16.33
CA ASP A 354 -28.62 9.63 -15.21
C ASP A 354 -29.10 8.29 -14.60
N ASP A 355 -28.63 7.15 -15.11
CA ASP A 355 -29.02 5.82 -14.62
C ASP A 355 -28.26 5.46 -13.34
N THR A 356 -28.89 5.74 -12.20
CA THR A 356 -28.31 5.53 -10.86
C THR A 356 -27.96 4.07 -10.56
N VAL A 357 -28.64 3.11 -11.21
CA VAL A 357 -28.31 1.69 -11.07
C VAL A 357 -27.00 1.42 -11.80
N LYS A 358 -26.86 1.87 -13.05
CA LYS A 358 -25.61 1.69 -13.82
C LYS A 358 -24.42 2.43 -13.23
N GLN A 359 -24.64 3.62 -12.67
CA GLN A 359 -23.61 4.39 -11.97
C GLN A 359 -22.90 3.55 -10.89
N GLY A 360 -23.65 2.73 -10.14
CA GLY A 360 -23.06 1.83 -9.17
C GLY A 360 -22.61 0.48 -9.72
N GLN A 361 -23.21 -0.01 -10.81
CA GLN A 361 -22.80 -1.27 -11.44
C GLN A 361 -21.42 -1.17 -12.11
N TYR A 362 -21.13 -0.08 -12.82
CA TYR A 362 -19.93 0.00 -13.66
C TYR A 362 -18.63 -0.15 -12.87
N PRO A 363 -18.44 0.50 -11.69
CA PRO A 363 -17.21 0.33 -10.93
C PRO A 363 -17.00 -1.11 -10.40
N PHE A 364 -18.08 -1.78 -9.96
CA PHE A 364 -18.02 -3.20 -9.56
C PHE A 364 -17.72 -4.11 -10.75
N TRP A 365 -18.36 -3.88 -11.90
CA TRP A 365 -18.15 -4.67 -13.10
C TRP A 365 -16.71 -4.59 -13.62
N VAL A 366 -16.15 -3.38 -13.72
CA VAL A 366 -14.76 -3.17 -14.15
C VAL A 366 -13.80 -3.81 -13.16
N SER A 367 -13.98 -3.57 -11.87
CA SER A 367 -13.08 -4.10 -10.85
C SER A 367 -13.13 -5.62 -10.77
N SER A 368 -14.32 -6.23 -10.83
CA SER A 368 -14.46 -7.68 -10.89
C SER A 368 -13.76 -8.29 -12.11
N SER A 369 -13.87 -7.65 -13.27
CA SER A 369 -13.18 -8.10 -14.49
C SER A 369 -11.66 -8.07 -14.31
N LEU A 370 -11.15 -7.00 -13.68
CA LEU A 370 -9.73 -6.87 -13.36
C LEU A 370 -9.27 -7.88 -12.30
N CYS A 371 -10.11 -8.26 -11.33
CA CYS A 371 -9.81 -9.34 -10.39
C CYS A 371 -9.59 -10.68 -11.12
N ILE A 372 -10.45 -11.02 -12.08
CA ILE A 372 -10.28 -12.24 -12.89
C ILE A 372 -8.99 -12.17 -13.73
N PHE A 373 -8.70 -11.03 -14.35
CA PHE A 373 -7.44 -10.82 -15.06
C PHE A 373 -6.22 -11.01 -14.14
N SER A 374 -6.25 -10.42 -12.95
CA SER A 374 -5.20 -10.57 -11.94
C SER A 374 -5.00 -12.02 -11.53
N ALA A 375 -6.07 -12.80 -11.39
CA ALA A 375 -6.02 -14.24 -11.11
C ALA A 375 -5.25 -15.01 -12.19
N ILE A 376 -5.53 -14.70 -13.47
CA ILE A 376 -4.87 -15.34 -14.62
C ILE A 376 -3.39 -14.98 -14.64
N VAL A 377 -3.06 -13.69 -14.47
CA VAL A 377 -1.67 -13.20 -14.42
C VAL A 377 -0.91 -13.85 -13.26
N ALA A 378 -1.52 -13.97 -12.08
CA ALA A 378 -0.91 -14.64 -10.93
C ALA A 378 -0.72 -16.13 -11.17
N PHE A 379 -1.69 -16.81 -11.76
CA PHE A 379 -1.63 -18.24 -12.05
C PHE A 379 -0.47 -18.58 -13.00
N VAL A 380 -0.33 -17.81 -14.08
CA VAL A 380 0.70 -18.03 -15.12
C VAL A 380 2.06 -17.47 -14.69
N GLY A 381 2.09 -16.29 -14.07
CA GLY A 381 3.30 -15.50 -13.89
C GLY A 381 4.03 -15.70 -12.57
N LEU A 382 3.32 -16.06 -11.48
CA LEU A 382 3.94 -16.15 -10.16
C LEU A 382 4.43 -17.57 -9.82
N PRO A 383 5.65 -17.74 -9.29
CA PRO A 383 6.09 -18.99 -8.72
C PRO A 383 5.48 -19.23 -7.33
N ASN A 384 5.57 -20.45 -6.82
CA ASN A 384 5.23 -20.74 -5.42
C ASN A 384 6.32 -20.16 -4.49
N VAL A 385 5.91 -19.46 -3.44
CA VAL A 385 6.82 -18.92 -2.42
C VAL A 385 6.81 -19.82 -1.18
N GLY A 386 7.94 -20.45 -0.92
CA GLY A 386 8.18 -21.24 0.28
C GLY A 386 8.69 -20.41 1.46
N GLN A 387 8.92 -21.07 2.58
CA GLN A 387 9.37 -20.44 3.83
C GLN A 387 10.87 -20.07 3.83
N GLY A 388 11.69 -20.65 2.94
CA GLY A 388 13.12 -20.36 2.76
C GLY A 388 13.43 -19.62 1.45
N MET A 389 12.41 -19.02 0.83
CA MET A 389 12.53 -18.41 -0.50
C MET A 389 13.60 -17.33 -0.58
N ILE A 390 13.83 -16.58 0.51
CA ILE A 390 14.83 -15.51 0.56
C ILE A 390 16.24 -16.08 0.36
N GLU A 391 16.60 -17.12 1.11
CA GLU A 391 17.91 -17.74 1.02
C GLU A 391 18.12 -18.43 -0.34
N GLU A 392 17.09 -19.14 -0.82
CA GLU A 392 17.10 -19.79 -2.14
C GLU A 392 17.28 -18.77 -3.29
N GLU A 393 16.64 -17.60 -3.19
CA GLU A 393 16.77 -16.52 -4.16
C GLU A 393 18.16 -15.89 -4.14
N ASP A 394 18.71 -15.65 -2.95
CA ASP A 394 20.06 -15.12 -2.77
C ASP A 394 21.11 -16.04 -3.39
N GLU A 395 20.99 -17.35 -3.17
CA GLU A 395 21.88 -18.34 -3.78
C GLU A 395 21.74 -18.41 -5.30
N ARG A 396 20.50 -18.42 -5.82
CA ARG A 396 20.28 -18.49 -7.27
C ARG A 396 20.82 -17.25 -7.99
N PHE A 397 20.61 -16.07 -7.41
CA PHE A 397 21.14 -14.84 -7.97
C PHE A 397 22.67 -14.79 -7.88
N ARG A 398 23.26 -15.25 -6.77
CA ARG A 398 24.73 -15.36 -6.63
C ARG A 398 25.33 -16.25 -7.71
N ARG A 399 24.79 -17.44 -7.94
CA ARG A 399 25.28 -18.36 -9.01
C ARG A 399 25.18 -17.73 -10.39
N TYR A 400 24.05 -17.10 -10.69
CA TYR A 400 23.86 -16.39 -11.96
C TYR A 400 24.89 -15.27 -12.18
N LEU A 401 25.25 -14.54 -11.13
CA LEU A 401 26.29 -13.51 -11.18
C LEU A 401 27.68 -14.12 -11.45
N GLU A 402 28.04 -15.20 -10.75
CA GLU A 402 29.32 -15.90 -10.94
C GLU A 402 29.46 -16.46 -12.36
N GLU A 403 28.39 -17.06 -12.91
CA GLU A 403 28.33 -17.55 -14.29
C GLU A 403 28.58 -16.45 -15.34
N HIS A 404 28.27 -15.19 -15.00
CA HIS A 404 28.47 -14.02 -15.86
C HIS A 404 29.71 -13.20 -15.47
N GLY A 405 30.63 -13.79 -14.67
CA GLY A 405 31.93 -13.20 -14.36
C GLY A 405 31.92 -12.12 -13.27
N TYR A 406 30.85 -12.01 -12.48
CA TYR A 406 30.78 -11.08 -11.36
C TYR A 406 31.40 -11.71 -10.09
N ASP A 407 32.32 -10.98 -9.46
CA ASP A 407 33.02 -11.40 -8.24
C ASP A 407 32.13 -11.25 -6.98
N THR A 408 31.60 -12.37 -6.50
CA THR A 408 30.72 -12.46 -5.33
C THR A 408 31.46 -12.56 -4.00
N SER A 409 32.79 -12.75 -4.00
CA SER A 409 33.60 -12.84 -2.77
C SER A 409 33.57 -11.55 -1.94
N LYS A 410 33.21 -10.43 -2.58
CA LYS A 410 33.13 -9.10 -1.97
C LYS A 410 31.73 -8.75 -1.46
N LEU A 411 30.79 -9.69 -1.46
CA LEU A 411 29.47 -9.46 -0.88
C LEU A 411 29.56 -9.25 0.65
N GLY A 412 28.55 -8.59 1.20
CA GLY A 412 28.42 -8.26 2.61
C GLY A 412 28.86 -6.84 2.96
N THR A 413 28.61 -6.44 4.20
CA THR A 413 29.08 -5.16 4.72
C THR A 413 30.58 -5.24 5.05
N LYS A 414 31.26 -4.10 5.08
CA LYS A 414 32.68 -4.03 5.47
C LYS A 414 32.90 -4.66 6.85
N LYS A 415 32.04 -4.29 7.82
CA LYS A 415 32.03 -4.83 9.17
C LYS A 415 31.88 -6.36 9.19
N PHE A 416 30.89 -6.90 8.48
CA PHE A 416 30.67 -8.35 8.39
C PHE A 416 31.90 -9.09 7.84
N ARG A 417 32.53 -8.56 6.78
CA ARG A 417 33.75 -9.15 6.24
C ARG A 417 34.90 -9.09 7.24
N GLU A 418 35.11 -7.97 7.92
CA GLU A 418 36.17 -7.83 8.93
C GLU A 418 35.98 -8.81 10.09
N GLU A 419 34.75 -8.97 10.60
CA GLU A 419 34.42 -9.94 11.65
C GLU A 419 34.63 -11.40 11.20
N THR A 420 34.29 -11.71 9.95
CA THR A 420 34.44 -13.09 9.41
C THR A 420 35.90 -13.41 9.07
N THR A 421 36.68 -12.43 8.62
CA THR A 421 38.09 -12.64 8.23
C THR A 421 39.03 -12.57 9.43
N GLY A 422 38.64 -11.89 10.52
CA GLY A 422 39.41 -11.85 11.78
C GLY A 422 39.08 -12.97 12.78
N ALA A 423 38.08 -13.82 12.47
CA ALA A 423 37.72 -15.01 13.22
C ALA A 423 38.37 -16.31 12.70
N LEU A 424 39.16 -16.20 11.62
CA LEU A 424 40.05 -17.23 11.07
C LEU A 424 41.50 -16.86 11.41
#